data_AF-A0A3M6KAF2-F1
#
_entry.id   AF-A0A3M6KAF2-F1
#
_cell.length_a   1.000
_cell.length_b   1.000
_cell.length_c   1.000
_cell.angle_alpha   90.00
_cell.angle_beta   90.00
_cell.angle_gamma   90.00
#
_symmetry.space_group_name_H-M   'P 1'
#
loop_
_entity.id
_entity.type
_entity.pdbx_description
1 polymer ?
#
loop_
_entity_poly.entity_id
_entity_poly.type
_entity_poly.pdbx_seq_one_letter_code
_entity_poly.pdbx_strand_id
1 'polypeptide(L)'
;MQLEHWLCLGSIAFFVLFVLVVSSLYIFMFDDPNTSNLPIDADNFANPKLLQFISITIAPGGILAAVAFILSKYYGSKKIGAMLIVDGIILLAGMAFVQTLIGNIAEPYITDTVLILPPLFMGLSIPVFIFGIRLMKVRKPRPKKEYF
;
A
#
# COMPACT_ATOMS: atom_id res chain seq x y z
N MET A 1 -1.72 -9.09 22.98
CA MET A 1 -1.91 -7.99 22.01
C MET A 1 -2.55 -8.60 20.77
N GLN A 2 -3.85 -8.84 20.86
CA GLN A 2 -4.66 -9.42 19.78
C GLN A 2 -5.16 -8.30 18.85
N LEU A 3 -5.55 -7.13 19.39
CA LEU A 3 -6.06 -6.01 18.62
C LEU A 3 -5.05 -5.50 17.59
N GLU A 4 -3.79 -5.28 17.99
CA GLU A 4 -2.74 -4.76 17.10
C GLU A 4 -2.39 -5.76 15.99
N HIS A 5 -2.50 -7.05 16.30
CA HIS A 5 -2.31 -8.12 15.32
C HIS A 5 -3.43 -8.12 14.27
N TRP A 6 -4.69 -8.00 14.70
CA TRP A 6 -5.83 -7.89 13.78
C TRP A 6 -5.78 -6.60 12.95
N LEU A 7 -5.35 -5.48 13.54
CA LEU A 7 -5.14 -4.22 12.81
C LEU A 7 -4.06 -4.35 11.74
N CYS A 8 -2.91 -4.94 12.06
CA CYS A 8 -1.86 -5.23 11.07
C CYS A 8 -2.34 -6.20 9.99
N LEU A 9 -3.06 -7.26 10.36
CA LEU A 9 -3.60 -8.20 9.38
C LEU A 9 -4.58 -7.53 8.41
N GLY A 10 -5.44 -6.64 8.93
CA GLY A 10 -6.32 -5.80 8.10
C GLY A 10 -5.51 -4.89 7.17
N SER A 11 -4.45 -4.27 7.66
CA SER A 11 -3.56 -3.44 6.83
C SER A 11 -2.95 -4.22 5.67
N ILE A 12 -2.39 -5.42 5.92
CA ILE A 12 -1.86 -6.31 4.88
C ILE A 12 -2.92 -6.58 3.81
N ALA A 13 -4.16 -6.91 4.22
CA ALA A 13 -5.24 -7.18 3.30
C ALA A 13 -5.54 -5.98 2.38
N PHE A 14 -5.56 -4.76 2.92
CA PHE A 14 -5.75 -3.54 2.13
C PHE A 14 -4.58 -3.22 1.19
N PHE A 15 -3.35 -3.51 1.61
CA PHE A 15 -2.17 -3.34 0.76
C PHE A 15 -2.16 -4.31 -0.42
N VAL A 16 -2.50 -5.58 -0.18
CA VAL A 16 -2.68 -6.58 -1.25
C VAL A 16 -3.80 -6.16 -2.18
N LEU A 17 -4.96 -5.76 -1.64
CA LEU A 17 -6.09 -5.28 -2.41
C LEU A 17 -5.72 -4.10 -3.31
N PHE A 18 -4.98 -3.13 -2.77
CA PHE A 18 -4.50 -1.97 -3.55
C PHE A 18 -3.67 -2.41 -4.75
N VAL A 19 -2.68 -3.28 -4.54
CA VAL A 19 -1.81 -3.77 -5.62
C VAL A 19 -2.62 -4.50 -6.70
N LEU A 20 -3.55 -5.36 -6.30
CA LEU A 20 -4.38 -6.13 -7.24
C LEU A 20 -5.30 -5.22 -8.06
N VAL A 21 -5.97 -4.27 -7.41
CA VAL A 21 -6.91 -3.36 -8.09
C VAL A 21 -6.17 -2.42 -9.04
N VAL A 22 -5.01 -1.87 -8.64
CA VAL A 22 -4.19 -1.03 -9.52
C VAL A 22 -3.64 -1.85 -10.69
N SER A 23 -3.11 -3.05 -10.45
CA SER A 23 -2.60 -3.91 -11.53
C SER A 23 -3.71 -4.28 -12.52
N SER A 24 -4.90 -4.63 -12.01
CA SER A 24 -6.06 -4.94 -12.84
C SER A 24 -6.47 -3.75 -13.73
N LEU A 25 -6.47 -2.53 -13.17
CA LEU A 25 -6.77 -1.33 -13.95
C LEU A 25 -5.73 -1.08 -15.05
N TYR A 26 -4.44 -1.28 -14.76
CA TYR A 26 -3.38 -1.07 -15.74
C TYR A 26 -3.49 -2.08 -16.89
N ILE A 27 -3.81 -3.34 -16.58
CA ILE A 27 -4.04 -4.38 -17.60
C ILE A 27 -5.28 -4.03 -18.44
N PHE A 28 -6.34 -3.51 -17.82
CA PHE A 28 -7.53 -3.06 -18.56
C PHE A 28 -7.20 -1.94 -19.56
N MET A 29 -6.23 -1.07 -19.23
CA MET A 29 -5.81 0.04 -20.10
C MET A 29 -4.88 -0.38 -21.26
N PHE A 30 -4.67 -1.69 -21.47
CA PHE A 30 -3.94 -2.19 -22.65
C PHE A 30 -4.78 -2.13 -23.93
N ASP A 31 -6.10 -2.25 -23.79
CA ASP A 31 -7.02 -2.18 -24.93
C ASP A 31 -7.29 -0.73 -25.31
N ASP A 32 -7.21 -0.40 -26.60
CA ASP A 32 -7.42 0.97 -27.09
C ASP A 32 -8.91 1.35 -26.98
N PRO A 33 -9.25 2.42 -26.23
CA PRO A 33 -10.63 2.88 -26.05
C PRO A 33 -11.32 3.22 -27.37
N ASN A 34 -10.57 3.66 -28.39
CA ASN A 34 -11.12 4.02 -29.70
C ASN A 34 -11.50 2.82 -30.56
N THR A 35 -10.99 1.62 -30.21
CA THR A 35 -11.33 0.36 -30.89
C THR A 35 -12.33 -0.47 -30.10
N SER A 36 -12.37 -0.29 -28.78
CA SER A 36 -13.39 -0.88 -27.93
C SER A 36 -14.71 -0.12 -28.11
N ASN A 37 -15.82 -0.81 -28.37
CA ASN A 37 -17.17 -0.20 -28.41
C ASN A 37 -17.67 0.26 -27.02
N LEU A 38 -16.76 0.58 -26.10
CA LEU A 38 -17.06 1.02 -24.75
C LEU A 38 -17.18 2.54 -24.77
N PRO A 39 -18.29 3.12 -24.27
CA PRO A 39 -18.45 4.57 -24.15
C PRO A 39 -17.64 5.08 -22.95
N ILE A 40 -16.32 4.99 -23.04
CA ILE A 40 -15.39 5.41 -22.00
C ILE A 40 -14.58 6.59 -22.54
N ASP A 41 -14.79 7.77 -21.93
CA ASP A 41 -13.91 8.92 -22.15
C ASP A 41 -12.53 8.62 -21.57
N ALA A 42 -11.56 8.32 -22.45
CA ALA A 42 -10.21 7.92 -22.05
C ALA A 42 -9.54 8.95 -21.11
N ASP A 43 -9.68 10.23 -21.45
CA ASP A 43 -9.12 11.37 -20.71
C ASP A 43 -9.67 11.49 -19.28
N ASN A 44 -10.94 11.07 -19.07
CA ASN A 44 -11.65 11.20 -17.79
C ASN A 44 -11.80 9.86 -17.05
N PHE A 45 -11.25 8.76 -17.57
CA PHE A 45 -11.40 7.45 -16.93
C PHE A 45 -10.29 7.14 -15.93
N ALA A 46 -9.03 7.25 -16.37
CA ALA A 46 -7.88 6.76 -15.60
C ALA A 46 -7.67 7.51 -14.27
N ASN A 47 -7.67 8.85 -14.31
CA ASN A 47 -7.42 9.70 -13.14
C ASN A 47 -8.43 9.47 -11.98
N PRO A 48 -9.75 9.64 -12.17
CA PRO A 48 -10.69 9.51 -11.07
C PRO A 48 -10.78 8.08 -10.53
N LYS A 49 -10.60 7.05 -11.37
CA LYS A 49 -10.59 5.66 -10.93
C LYS A 49 -9.39 5.34 -10.05
N LEU A 50 -8.20 5.80 -10.44
CA LEU A 50 -7.00 5.63 -9.62
C LEU A 50 -7.14 6.33 -8.27
N LEU A 51 -7.63 7.57 -8.24
CA LEU A 51 -7.86 8.31 -7.00
C LEU A 51 -8.91 7.62 -6.11
N GLN A 52 -9.98 7.10 -6.70
CA GLN A 52 -10.99 6.32 -5.99
C GLN A 52 -10.37 5.07 -5.36
N PHE A 53 -9.55 4.32 -6.10
CA PHE A 53 -8.90 3.13 -5.60
C PHE A 53 -7.93 3.42 -4.46
N ILE A 54 -7.15 4.50 -4.56
CA ILE A 54 -6.29 4.95 -3.45
C ILE A 54 -7.14 5.21 -2.20
N SER A 55 -8.26 5.91 -2.35
CA SER A 55 -9.13 6.30 -1.24
C SER A 55 -9.78 5.11 -0.54
N ILE A 56 -10.22 4.08 -1.28
CA ILE A 56 -10.89 2.91 -0.68
C ILE A 56 -9.93 1.83 -0.19
N THR A 57 -8.66 1.85 -0.59
CA THR A 57 -7.69 0.77 -0.29
C THR A 57 -6.52 1.24 0.56
N ILE A 58 -5.50 1.86 -0.04
CA ILE A 58 -4.25 2.17 0.65
C ILE A 58 -4.41 3.27 1.70
N ALA A 59 -5.37 4.19 1.54
CA ALA A 59 -5.68 5.17 2.57
C ALA A 59 -6.15 4.51 3.89
N PRO A 60 -7.23 3.70 3.92
CA PRO A 60 -7.61 2.99 5.14
C PRO A 60 -6.55 1.97 5.58
N GLY A 61 -5.90 1.27 4.65
CA GLY A 61 -4.82 0.33 4.95
C GLY A 61 -3.64 1.00 5.69
N GLY A 62 -3.21 2.17 5.22
CA GLY A 62 -2.14 2.96 5.84
C GLY A 62 -2.50 3.47 7.23
N ILE A 63 -3.76 3.88 7.44
CA ILE A 63 -4.26 4.27 8.77
C ILE A 63 -4.18 3.07 9.73
N LEU A 64 -4.60 1.88 9.30
CA LEU A 64 -4.53 0.67 10.13
C LEU A 64 -3.08 0.32 10.52
N ALA A 65 -2.14 0.40 9.57
CA ALA A 65 -0.71 0.23 9.83
C ALA A 65 -0.19 1.26 10.85
N ALA A 66 -0.56 2.54 10.68
CA ALA A 66 -0.15 3.62 11.56
C ALA A 66 -0.69 3.45 12.99
N VAL A 67 -1.98 3.10 13.12
CA VAL A 67 -2.60 2.83 14.43
C VAL A 67 -1.94 1.63 15.10
N ALA A 68 -1.72 0.53 14.36
CA ALA A 68 -1.03 -0.65 14.89
C ALA A 68 0.39 -0.32 15.39
N PHE A 69 1.12 0.52 14.66
CA PHE A 69 2.43 1.04 15.08
C PHE A 69 2.33 1.89 16.36
N ILE A 70 1.40 2.85 16.42
CA ILE A 70 1.24 3.76 17.56
C ILE A 70 0.92 2.99 18.85
N LEU A 71 0.05 1.98 18.78
CA LEU A 71 -0.29 1.13 19.92
C LEU A 71 0.91 0.30 20.38
N SER A 72 1.71 -0.17 19.42
CA SER A 72 2.83 -1.08 19.70
C SER A 72 4.12 -0.37 20.09
N LYS A 73 4.28 0.93 19.82
CA LYS A 73 5.56 1.65 19.95
C LYS A 73 6.12 1.73 21.38
N TYR A 74 5.28 1.61 22.40
CA TYR A 74 5.70 1.73 23.81
C TYR A 74 6.22 0.42 24.40
N TYR A 75 5.68 -0.72 23.96
CA TYR A 75 6.07 -2.04 24.47
C TYR A 75 6.99 -2.78 23.49
N GLY A 76 6.95 -2.45 22.20
CA GLY A 76 7.74 -3.14 21.16
C GLY A 76 7.21 -4.55 20.87
N SER A 77 7.14 -4.91 19.58
CA SER A 77 6.69 -6.23 19.16
C SER A 77 7.35 -6.64 17.85
N LYS A 78 8.16 -7.71 17.91
CA LYS A 78 8.82 -8.27 16.71
C LYS A 78 7.82 -8.76 15.67
N LYS A 79 6.70 -9.37 16.12
CA LYS A 79 5.67 -9.90 15.22
C LYS A 79 4.97 -8.78 14.43
N ILE A 80 4.59 -7.71 15.11
CA ILE A 80 3.90 -6.56 14.51
C ILE A 80 4.88 -5.78 13.62
N GLY A 81 6.12 -5.60 14.06
CA GLY A 81 7.15 -4.97 13.22
C GLY A 81 7.44 -5.75 11.93
N ALA A 82 7.46 -7.09 11.99
CA ALA A 82 7.59 -7.92 10.80
C ALA A 82 6.39 -7.80 9.85
N MET A 83 5.16 -7.70 10.38
CA MET A 83 3.96 -7.48 9.57
C MET A 83 4.00 -6.14 8.83
N LEU A 84 4.42 -5.06 9.49
CA LEU A 84 4.60 -3.76 8.83
C LEU A 84 5.69 -3.80 7.74
N ILE A 85 6.74 -4.60 7.93
CA ILE A 85 7.75 -4.81 6.86
C ILE A 85 7.10 -5.54 5.68
N VAL A 86 6.25 -6.53 5.93
CA VAL A 86 5.50 -7.23 4.89
C VAL A 86 4.62 -6.26 4.08
N ASP A 87 3.93 -5.32 4.73
CA ASP A 87 3.19 -4.25 4.03
C ASP A 87 4.09 -3.48 3.06
N GLY A 88 5.28 -3.10 3.51
CA GLY A 88 6.28 -2.42 2.69
C GLY A 88 6.74 -3.26 1.49
N ILE A 89 6.98 -4.56 1.67
CA ILE A 89 7.37 -5.48 0.59
C ILE A 89 6.26 -5.59 -0.44
N ILE A 90 5.02 -5.77 0.00
CA ILE A 90 3.85 -5.90 -0.88
C ILE A 90 3.69 -4.64 -1.71
N LEU A 91 3.78 -3.46 -1.07
CA LEU A 91 3.67 -2.19 -1.77
C LEU A 91 4.81 -2.01 -2.79
N LEU A 92 6.05 -2.28 -2.40
CA LEU A 92 7.21 -2.10 -3.27
C LEU A 92 7.16 -3.06 -4.47
N ALA A 93 6.96 -4.36 -4.22
CA ALA A 93 6.91 -5.37 -5.27
C ALA A 93 5.72 -5.17 -6.20
N GLY A 94 4.55 -4.83 -5.64
CA GLY A 94 3.35 -4.56 -6.42
C GLY A 94 3.49 -3.34 -7.32
N MET A 95 4.02 -2.23 -6.81
CA MET A 95 4.22 -1.04 -7.62
C MET A 95 5.36 -1.20 -8.63
N ALA A 96 6.41 -1.95 -8.30
CA ALA A 96 7.45 -2.31 -9.26
C ALA A 96 6.87 -3.15 -10.43
N PHE A 97 5.95 -4.06 -10.14
CA PHE A 97 5.23 -4.80 -11.19
C PHE A 97 4.38 -3.85 -12.05
N VAL A 98 3.57 -2.98 -11.44
CA VAL A 98 2.74 -1.99 -12.15
C VAL A 98 3.60 -1.07 -13.04
N GLN A 99 4.79 -0.67 -12.58
CA GLN A 99 5.72 0.13 -13.37
C GLN A 99 6.10 -0.54 -14.70
N THR A 100 6.22 -1.87 -14.73
CA THR A 100 6.53 -2.61 -15.96
C THR A 100 5.36 -2.64 -16.95
N LEU A 101 4.13 -2.44 -16.47
CA LEU A 101 2.92 -2.45 -17.31
C LEU A 101 2.72 -1.15 -18.08
N ILE A 102 3.32 -0.03 -17.63
CA ILE A 102 3.15 1.30 -18.24
C ILE A 102 3.45 1.29 -19.73
N GLY A 103 4.47 0.54 -20.16
CA GLY A 103 4.88 0.49 -21.57
C GLY A 103 3.86 -0.15 -22.52
N ASN A 104 2.86 -0.86 -22.00
CA ASN A 104 1.83 -1.55 -22.77
C ASN A 104 0.48 -0.81 -22.75
N ILE A 105 0.38 0.33 -22.06
CA ILE A 105 -0.86 1.11 -21.96
C ILE A 105 -1.11 1.86 -23.26
N ALA A 106 -2.36 1.87 -23.72
CA ALA A 106 -2.75 2.65 -24.89
C ALA A 106 -2.56 4.16 -24.64
N GLU A 107 -2.02 4.89 -25.64
CA GLU A 107 -1.73 6.33 -25.54
C GLU A 107 -2.88 7.19 -24.95
N PRO A 108 -4.17 6.97 -25.29
CA PRO A 108 -5.27 7.76 -24.75
C PRO A 108 -5.43 7.68 -23.22
N TYR A 109 -4.88 6.65 -22.60
CA TYR A 109 -4.96 6.43 -21.16
C TYR A 109 -3.70 6.91 -20.40
N ILE A 110 -2.66 7.34 -21.10
CA ILE A 110 -1.42 7.83 -20.47
C ILE A 110 -1.69 9.22 -19.90
N THR A 111 -1.97 9.27 -18.60
CA THR A 111 -2.09 10.50 -17.83
C THR A 111 -0.94 10.66 -16.84
N ASP A 112 -0.70 11.89 -16.37
CA ASP A 112 0.31 12.16 -15.34
C ASP A 112 0.12 11.28 -14.09
N THR A 113 -1.14 11.02 -13.69
CA THR A 113 -1.42 10.16 -12.54
C THR A 113 -0.95 8.73 -12.76
N VAL A 114 -1.13 8.18 -13.97
CA VAL A 114 -0.68 6.82 -14.32
C VAL A 114 0.85 6.73 -14.27
N LEU A 115 1.55 7.77 -14.71
CA LEU A 115 3.02 7.80 -14.68
C LEU A 115 3.58 8.02 -13.27
N ILE A 116 2.93 8.85 -12.46
CA ILE A 116 3.42 9.26 -11.14
C ILE A 116 3.07 8.24 -10.05
N LEU A 117 1.95 7.51 -10.20
CA LEU A 117 1.42 6.67 -9.13
C LEU A 117 2.38 5.54 -8.71
N PRO A 118 2.92 4.71 -9.62
CA PRO A 118 3.84 3.65 -9.21
C PRO A 118 5.12 4.16 -8.53
N PRO A 119 5.85 5.18 -9.04
CA PRO A 119 7.04 5.68 -8.35
C PRO A 119 6.71 6.35 -7.01
N LEU A 120 5.55 7.01 -6.88
CA LEU A 120 5.11 7.60 -5.62
C LEU A 120 4.93 6.54 -4.54
N PHE A 121 4.24 5.43 -4.85
CA PHE A 121 4.00 4.37 -3.87
C PHE A 121 5.22 3.47 -3.64
N MET A 122 6.13 3.35 -4.62
CA MET A 122 7.46 2.79 -4.37
C MET A 122 8.22 3.64 -3.33
N GLY A 123 8.20 4.97 -3.46
CA GLY A 123 8.77 5.88 -2.47
C GLY A 123 8.10 5.76 -1.09
N LEU A 124 6.77 5.62 -1.06
CA LEU A 124 5.99 5.45 0.17
C LEU A 124 6.31 4.14 0.92
N SER A 125 6.83 3.11 0.25
CA SER A 125 7.27 1.88 0.93
C SER A 125 8.43 2.11 1.91
N ILE A 126 9.30 3.09 1.64
CA ILE A 126 10.48 3.40 2.46
C ILE A 126 10.10 3.77 3.91
N PRO A 127 9.22 4.74 4.17
CA PRO A 127 8.81 5.05 5.54
C PRO A 127 8.13 3.85 6.22
N VAL A 128 7.35 3.04 5.49
CA VAL A 128 6.71 1.83 6.03
C VAL A 128 7.77 0.85 6.57
N PHE A 129 8.86 0.63 5.81
CA PHE A 129 10.00 -0.18 6.27
C PHE A 129 10.68 0.42 7.51
N ILE A 130 10.91 1.72 7.52
CA ILE A 130 11.55 2.42 8.65
C ILE A 130 10.73 2.22 9.93
N PHE A 131 9.41 2.38 9.87
CA PHE A 131 8.54 2.18 11.02
C PHE A 131 8.50 0.72 11.47
N GLY A 132 8.46 -0.24 10.54
CA GLY A 132 8.53 -1.67 10.86
C GLY A 132 9.83 -2.04 11.58
N ILE A 133 10.99 -1.63 11.04
CA ILE A 133 12.31 -1.87 11.64
C ILE A 133 12.42 -1.19 13.02
N ARG A 134 11.97 0.06 13.12
CA ARG A 134 11.99 0.80 14.40
C ARG A 134 11.21 0.05 15.46
N LEU A 135 10.04 -0.49 15.13
CA LEU A 135 9.20 -1.22 16.07
C LEU A 135 9.85 -2.52 16.57
N MET A 136 10.62 -3.20 15.71
CA MET A 136 11.38 -4.39 16.09
C MET A 136 12.55 -4.08 17.05
N LYS A 137 13.13 -2.88 16.97
CA LYS A 137 14.24 -2.45 17.82
C LYS A 137 13.80 -1.97 19.22
N VAL A 138 12.55 -1.53 19.38
CA VAL A 138 12.03 -1.13 20.70
C VAL A 138 12.01 -2.34 21.63
N ARG A 139 12.73 -2.25 22.75
CA ARG A 139 12.71 -3.24 23.83
C ARG A 139 11.68 -2.84 24.87
N LYS A 140 10.90 -3.81 25.37
CA LYS A 140 10.01 -3.62 26.52
C LYS A 140 10.79 -2.98 27.66
N PRO A 141 10.28 -1.91 28.30
CA PRO A 141 10.83 -1.47 29.58
C PRO A 141 10.73 -2.66 30.54
N ARG A 142 11.87 -3.06 31.13
CA ARG A 142 11.88 -4.12 32.16
C ARG A 142 10.95 -3.65 33.29
N PRO A 143 9.98 -4.46 33.75
CA PRO A 143 9.27 -4.10 34.97
C PRO A 143 10.32 -3.92 36.07
N LYS A 144 10.30 -2.77 36.75
CA LYS A 144 11.13 -2.57 37.94
C LYS A 144 10.75 -3.70 38.89
N LYS A 145 11.72 -4.50 39.32
CA LYS A 145 11.47 -5.53 40.33
C LYS A 145 10.89 -4.80 41.56
N GLU A 146 9.64 -5.10 41.90
CA GLU A 146 9.09 -4.72 43.19
C GLU A 146 9.83 -5.56 44.23
N TYR A 147 10.75 -4.92 44.95
CA TYR A 147 11.33 -5.48 46.15
C TYR A 147 10.28 -5.27 47.25
N PHE A 148 9.53 -6.34 47.55
CA PHE A 148 8.72 -6.44 48.77
C PHE A 148 9.64 -6.70 49.96
#